data_AF-A0A4S5CD43-F1
#
_entry.id   AF-A0A4S5CD43-F1
#
_cell.length_a   1.000
_cell.length_b   1.000
_cell.length_c   1.000
_cell.angle_alpha   90.00
_cell.angle_beta   90.00
_cell.angle_gamma   90.00
#
_symmetry.space_group_name_H-M   'P 1'
#
loop_
_entity.id
_entity.type
_entity.pdbx_description
1 polymer ?
#
loop_
_entity_poly.entity_id
_entity_poly.type
_entity_poly.pdbx_seq_one_letter_code
_entity_poly.pdbx_strand_id
1 'polypeptide(L)' 'MAQEWIVFFVVVSVVVICCWRLKRNGKTQEQPTHVDDEHYQLGWEHALAGKKPSLETEAYQDGYSDGRKALQKKN' A
#
# COMPACT_ATOMS: atom_id res chain seq x y z
N MET A 1 41.64 19.34 20.25
CA MET A 1 42.09 18.13 19.54
C MET A 1 41.25 16.91 19.91
N ALA A 2 41.44 16.18 21.02
CA ALA A 2 40.70 14.92 21.28
C ALA A 2 39.17 15.06 21.48
N GLN A 3 38.70 16.15 22.09
CA GLN A 3 37.29 16.39 22.38
C GLN A 3 36.44 16.67 21.13
N GLU A 4 37.03 17.31 20.12
CA GLU A 4 36.35 17.66 18.85
C GLU A 4 36.02 16.41 18.04
N TRP A 5 36.89 15.40 18.07
CA TRP A 5 36.65 14.11 17.42
C TRP A 5 35.49 13.36 18.06
N ILE A 6 35.38 13.36 19.40
CA ILE A 6 34.30 12.67 20.11
C ILE A 6 32.94 13.27 19.71
N VAL A 7 32.82 14.60 19.68
CA VAL A 7 31.59 15.28 19.27
C VAL A 7 31.24 14.96 17.82
N PHE A 8 32.24 14.94 16.93
CA PHE A 8 32.04 14.58 15.52
C PHE A 8 31.50 13.15 15.36
N PHE A 9 32.06 12.16 16.07
CA PHE A 9 31.59 10.78 16.03
C PHE A 9 30.16 10.62 16.58
N VAL A 10 29.81 11.37 17.62
CA VAL A 10 28.44 11.36 18.18
C VAL A 10 27.45 11.93 17.17
N VAL A 11 27.75 13.08 16.57
CA VAL A 11 26.87 13.72 15.57
C VAL A 11 26.69 12.81 14.35
N VAL A 12 27.77 12.25 13.81
CA VAL A 12 27.70 11.33 12.66
C VAL A 12 26.89 10.08 13.01
N SER A 13 27.07 9.52 14.21
CA SER A 13 26.31 8.34 14.66
C SER A 13 24.81 8.63 14.76
N VAL A 14 24.42 9.79 15.33
CA VAL A 14 23.01 10.20 15.42
C VAL A 14 22.41 10.42 14.04
N VAL A 15 23.12 11.10 13.13
CA VAL A 15 22.66 11.32 11.75
C VAL A 15 22.47 10.00 11.02
N VAL A 16 23.42 9.05 11.14
CA VAL A 16 23.30 7.72 10.52
C VAL A 16 22.10 6.97 11.07
N ILE A 17 21.89 6.96 12.40
CA ILE A 17 20.74 6.30 13.04
C ILE A 17 19.42 6.93 12.60
N CYS A 18 19.35 8.27 12.52
CA CYS A 18 18.19 9.00 12.01
C CYS A 18 17.90 8.65 10.54
N CYS A 19 18.91 8.66 9.67
CA CYS A 19 18.78 8.27 8.27
C CYS A 19 18.34 6.80 8.12
N TRP A 20 18.86 5.90 8.96
CA TRP A 20 18.46 4.50 8.97
C TRP A 20 17.02 4.30 9.44
N ARG A 21 16.59 5.00 10.49
CA ARG A 21 15.19 5.00 10.98
C ARG A 21 14.22 5.55 9.93
N LEU A 22 14.58 6.66 9.28
CA LEU A 22 13.77 7.25 8.20
C LEU A 22 13.68 6.30 6.99
N LYS A 23 14.78 5.68 6.57
CA LYS A 23 14.79 4.71 5.47
C LYS A 23 14.00 3.43 5.79
N ARG A 24 14.01 2.99 7.06
CA ARG A 24 13.24 1.81 7.50
C ARG A 24 11.73 2.11 7.54
N ASN A 25 11.34 3.31 7.93
CA ASN A 25 9.94 3.76 7.89
C ASN A 25 9.46 4.13 6.47
N GLY A 26 10.36 4.57 5.59
CA GLY A 26 10.05 4.88 4.19
C GLY A 26 9.89 3.65 3.29
N LYS A 27 10.27 2.45 3.75
CA LYS A 27 10.09 1.18 3.01
C LYS A 27 8.74 0.48 3.29
N THR A 28 7.86 1.10 4.08
CA THR A 28 6.48 0.64 4.26
C THR A 28 5.49 1.68 3.73
N GLN A 29 5.92 2.40 2.69
CA GLN A 29 5.04 2.98 1.69
C GLN A 29 5.69 2.75 0.31
N GLU A 30 5.87 1.48 -0.07
CA GLU A 30 5.11 1.12 -1.26
C GLU A 30 3.66 1.31 -0.84
N GLN A 31 3.15 2.54 -1.00
CA GLN A 31 1.75 2.65 -1.35
C GLN A 31 1.68 1.72 -2.56
N PRO A 32 0.96 0.58 -2.51
CA PRO A 32 0.34 0.16 -3.75
C PRO A 32 -0.36 1.43 -4.21
N THR A 33 0.16 1.99 -5.30
CA THR A 33 -0.32 3.19 -5.95
C THR A 33 -1.81 3.20 -5.73
N HIS A 34 -2.31 4.19 -4.99
CA HIS A 34 -3.73 4.41 -4.71
C HIS A 34 -4.42 4.82 -6.03
N VAL A 35 -4.28 3.99 -7.05
CA VAL A 35 -5.35 3.62 -7.95
C VAL A 35 -6.09 2.61 -7.07
N ASP A 36 -7.09 2.97 -6.26
CA ASP A 36 -8.41 3.32 -6.79
C ASP A 36 -8.53 2.97 -8.28
N ASP A 37 -8.23 1.71 -8.60
CA ASP A 37 -8.54 1.14 -9.90
C ASP A 37 -10.04 1.27 -10.01
N GLU A 38 -10.51 2.31 -10.71
CA GLU A 38 -11.91 2.55 -10.98
C GLU A 38 -12.55 1.24 -11.47
N HIS A 39 -11.78 0.42 -12.19
CA HIS A 39 -12.09 -0.94 -12.59
C HIS A 39 -12.37 -1.91 -11.44
N TYR A 40 -11.56 -1.95 -10.38
CA TYR A 40 -11.79 -2.76 -9.19
C TYR A 40 -13.09 -2.34 -8.49
N GLN A 41 -13.28 -1.05 -8.28
CA GLN A 41 -14.50 -0.54 -7.65
C GLN A 41 -15.74 -0.81 -8.52
N LEU A 42 -15.65 -0.62 -9.84
CA LEU A 42 -16.72 -0.96 -10.79
C LEU A 42 -17.07 -2.46 -10.73
N GLY A 43 -16.04 -3.31 -10.68
CA GLY A 43 -16.19 -4.76 -10.55
C GLY A 43 -16.94 -5.14 -9.28
N TRP A 44 -16.55 -4.54 -8.16
CA TRP A 44 -17.19 -4.74 -6.86
C TRP A 44 -18.66 -4.30 -6.86
N GLU A 45 -18.95 -3.10 -7.35
CA GLU A 45 -20.32 -2.59 -7.46
C GLU A 45 -21.18 -3.45 -8.40
N HIS A 46 -20.63 -3.91 -9.53
CA HIS A 46 -21.32 -4.81 -10.45
C HIS A 46 -21.63 -6.17 -9.83
N ALA A 47 -20.70 -6.71 -9.04
CA ALA A 47 -20.90 -7.95 -8.30
C ALA A 47 -21.99 -7.80 -7.24
N LEU A 48 -21.98 -6.70 -6.48
CA LEU A 48 -23.04 -6.37 -5.52
C LEU A 48 -24.40 -6.18 -6.19
N ALA A 49 -24.42 -5.59 -7.39
CA ALA A 49 -25.62 -5.41 -8.20
C ALA A 49 -26.09 -6.69 -8.93
N GLY A 50 -25.34 -7.79 -8.83
CA GLY A 50 -25.68 -9.06 -9.51
C GLY A 50 -25.56 -9.02 -11.04
N LYS A 51 -24.82 -8.06 -11.60
CA LYS A 51 -24.57 -7.93 -13.04
C LYS A 51 -23.53 -8.95 -13.49
N LYS A 52 -23.46 -9.26 -14.79
CA LYS A 52 -22.40 -10.12 -15.35
C LYS A 52 -21.08 -9.35 -15.49
N PRO A 53 -19.91 -10.02 -15.42
CA PRO A 53 -18.64 -9.35 -15.67
C PRO A 53 -18.59 -8.87 -17.12
N SER A 54 -18.35 -7.57 -17.33
CA SER A 54 -18.35 -6.93 -18.65
C SER A 54 -16.96 -6.46 -19.10
N LEU A 55 -16.01 -6.35 -18.18
CA LEU A 55 -14.64 -5.90 -18.43
C LEU A 55 -13.66 -7.05 -18.12
N GLU A 56 -12.66 -7.23 -18.98
CA GLU A 56 -11.63 -8.26 -18.83
C GLU A 56 -10.39 -7.78 -18.08
N THR A 57 -10.38 -6.54 -17.61
CA THR A 57 -9.27 -5.98 -16.83
C THR A 57 -9.08 -6.77 -15.53
N GLU A 58 -7.84 -7.13 -15.21
CA GLU A 58 -7.48 -7.91 -14.02
C GLU A 58 -8.07 -7.30 -12.74
N ALA A 59 -7.90 -5.97 -12.56
CA ALA A 59 -8.48 -5.24 -11.43
C ALA A 59 -10.02 -5.35 -11.34
N TYR A 60 -10.73 -5.32 -12.48
CA TYR A 60 -12.19 -5.47 -12.51
C TYR A 60 -12.62 -6.89 -12.11
N GLN A 61 -11.93 -7.91 -12.61
CA GLN A 61 -12.24 -9.30 -12.26
C GLN A 61 -12.00 -9.57 -10.78
N ASP A 62 -10.93 -9.02 -10.21
CA ASP A 62 -10.64 -9.12 -8.78
C ASP A 62 -11.74 -8.48 -7.94
N GLY A 63 -12.10 -7.22 -8.24
CA GLY A 63 -13.17 -6.50 -7.53
C GLY A 63 -14.52 -7.21 -7.66
N TYR A 64 -14.82 -7.75 -8.84
CA TYR A 64 -16.03 -8.53 -9.08
C TYR A 64 -16.05 -9.85 -8.28
N SER A 65 -14.92 -10.55 -8.20
CA SER A 65 -14.81 -11.79 -7.41
C SER A 65 -15.03 -11.52 -5.92
N ASP A 66 -14.47 -10.43 -5.42
CA ASP A 66 -14.55 -10.05 -4.01
C ASP A 66 -15.95 -9.57 -3.63
N GLY A 67 -16.63 -8.81 -4.50
CA GLY A 67 -18.02 -8.42 -4.30
C GLY A 67 -18.96 -9.61 -4.22
N ARG A 68 -18.70 -10.66 -5.03
CA ARG A 68 -19.47 -11.91 -4.98
C ARG A 68 -19.22 -12.69 -3.69
N LYS A 69 -17.96 -12.77 -3.21
CA LYS A 69 -17.63 -13.39 -1.92
C LYS A 69 -18.31 -12.65 -0.76
N ALA A 70 -18.33 -11.32 -0.80
CA ALA A 70 -18.97 -10.49 0.21
C ALA A 70 -20.49 -10.71 0.29
N LEU A 71 -21.17 -10.86 -0.86
CA LEU A 71 -22.59 -11.23 -0.90
C LEU A 71 -22.84 -12.63 -0.32
N GLN A 72 -22.01 -13.61 -0.66
CA GLN A 72 -22.18 -14.98 -0.15
C GLN A 72 -21.99 -15.07 1.37
N LYS A 73 -21.10 -14.26 1.95
CA LYS A 73 -20.86 -14.25 3.41
C LYS A 73 -22.01 -13.62 4.21
N LYS A 74 -22.86 -12.83 3.56
CA LYS A 74 -23.97 -12.10 4.20
C LYS A 74 -25.31 -12.86 4.15
N ASN A 75 -25.36 -13.95 3.38
CA ASN A 75 -26.45 -14.93 3.34
C ASN A 75 -26.09 -16.17 4.15
#